data_AF-A0A951XIM1-F1
#
_entry.id   AF-A0A951XIM1-F1
#
_cell.length_a   1.000
_cell.length_b   1.000
_cell.length_c   1.000
_cell.angle_alpha   90.00
_cell.angle_beta   90.00
_cell.angle_gamma   90.00
#
_symmetry.space_group_name_H-M   'P 1'
#
loop_
_entity.id
_entity.type
_entity.pdbx_description
1 polymer ?
#
loop_
_entity_poly.entity_id
_entity_poly.type
_entity_poly.pdbx_seq_one_letter_code
_entity_poly.pdbx_strand_id
1 'polypeptide(L)'
;MDWIFDNLQIVLAVAAAFAYWLTQRKQAEQEENEERGPETEQFPTRVDGELADEERARRIREEIRRKIAERAGGMPLPPPAVPEPPPLYRREPEPQPVRPRPQPVPVEPQASAPQAEDPWKSVWVQQQKLQEQMKALADTRRKANEFVSPQAATAPKSVPLVRGVSLREELGDRDRLRRAIILREVIGPPVGLR
;
A
#
# COMPACT_ATOMS: atom_id res chain seq x y z
N MET A 1 -1.53 4.94 -32.93
CA MET A 1 -2.03 4.67 -31.55
C MET A 1 -3.44 4.08 -31.65
N ASP A 2 -3.66 3.17 -32.59
CA ASP A 2 -5.03 2.87 -33.07
C ASP A 2 -5.55 1.51 -32.60
N TRP A 3 -4.70 0.76 -31.89
CA TRP A 3 -5.01 -0.57 -31.39
C TRP A 3 -6.22 -0.59 -30.44
N ILE A 4 -6.47 0.49 -29.70
CA ILE A 4 -7.63 0.62 -28.82
C ILE A 4 -8.93 0.83 -29.60
N PHE A 5 -8.88 1.54 -30.73
CA PHE A 5 -10.05 1.73 -31.60
C PHE A 5 -10.37 0.46 -32.38
N ASP A 6 -9.34 -0.28 -32.83
CA ASP A 6 -9.51 -1.58 -33.50
C ASP A 6 -10.08 -2.66 -32.56
N ASN A 7 -9.86 -2.52 -31.25
CA ASN A 7 -10.29 -3.48 -30.23
C ASN A 7 -11.34 -2.89 -29.29
N LEU A 8 -12.13 -1.92 -29.75
CA LEU A 8 -13.17 -1.28 -28.93
C LEU A 8 -14.14 -2.30 -28.33
N GLN A 9 -14.43 -3.38 -29.06
CA GLN A 9 -15.24 -4.50 -28.57
C GLN A 9 -14.59 -5.23 -27.38
N ILE A 10 -13.26 -5.42 -27.40
CA ILE A 10 -12.51 -6.04 -26.29
C ILE A 10 -12.53 -5.11 -25.09
N VAL A 11 -12.32 -3.81 -25.30
CA VAL A 11 -12.37 -2.81 -24.22
C VAL A 11 -13.77 -2.76 -23.59
N LEU A 12 -14.83 -2.79 -24.39
CA LEU A 12 -16.21 -2.82 -23.91
C LEU A 12 -16.52 -4.12 -23.14
N ALA A 13 -16.07 -5.27 -23.64
CA ALA A 13 -16.24 -6.56 -22.98
C ALA A 13 -15.50 -6.61 -21.63
N VAL A 14 -14.27 -6.09 -21.59
CA VAL A 14 -13.49 -5.97 -20.35
C VAL A 14 -14.18 -5.02 -19.38
N ALA A 15 -14.66 -3.86 -19.84
CA ALA A 15 -15.41 -2.92 -19.01
C ALA A 15 -16.70 -3.55 -18.44
N ALA A 16 -17.45 -4.31 -19.24
CA ALA A 16 -18.64 -5.03 -18.80
C ALA A 16 -18.29 -6.13 -17.78
N ALA A 17 -17.20 -6.87 -17.99
CA ALA A 17 -16.72 -7.87 -17.05
C ALA A 17 -16.31 -7.24 -15.71
N PHE A 18 -15.61 -6.09 -15.75
CA PHE A 18 -15.26 -5.33 -14.54
C PHE A 18 -16.50 -4.78 -13.83
N ALA A 19 -17.49 -4.27 -14.57
CA ALA A 19 -18.75 -3.79 -14.01
C ALA A 19 -19.55 -4.92 -13.35
N TYR A 20 -19.62 -6.08 -14.01
CA TYR A 20 -20.25 -7.29 -13.45
C TYR A 20 -19.52 -7.76 -12.18
N TRP A 21 -18.18 -7.81 -12.20
CA TRP A 21 -17.38 -8.21 -11.04
C TRP A 21 -17.52 -7.25 -9.85
N LEU A 22 -17.55 -5.94 -10.11
CA LEU A 22 -17.82 -4.92 -9.08
C LEU A 22 -19.22 -5.06 -8.49
N THR A 23 -20.21 -5.35 -9.33
CA THR A 23 -21.61 -5.56 -8.91
C THR A 23 -21.74 -6.83 -8.08
N GLN A 24 -21.08 -7.93 -8.50
CA GLN A 24 -21.06 -9.20 -7.78
C GLN A 24 -20.42 -9.06 -6.40
N ARG A 25 -19.34 -8.26 -6.27
CA ARG A 25 -18.73 -7.98 -4.97
C ARG A 25 -19.67 -7.20 -4.06
N LYS A 26 -20.39 -6.22 -4.60
CA LYS A 26 -21.38 -5.46 -3.83
C LYS A 26 -22.57 -6.32 -3.42
N GLN A 27 -23.05 -7.21 -4.29
CA GLN A 27 -24.16 -8.13 -3.97
C GLN A 27 -23.81 -9.10 -2.86
N ALA A 28 -22.57 -9.59 -2.77
CA ALA A 28 -22.13 -10.41 -1.65
C ALA A 28 -22.16 -9.65 -0.30
N GLU A 29 -21.82 -8.36 -0.31
CA GLU A 29 -21.94 -7.48 0.87
C GLU A 29 -23.41 -7.12 1.15
N GLN A 30 -24.25 -7.05 0.11
CA GLN A 30 -25.68 -6.72 0.22
C GLN A 30 -26.50 -7.91 0.75
N GLU A 31 -26.21 -9.13 0.32
CA GLU A 31 -26.83 -10.38 0.82
C GLU A 31 -26.48 -10.62 2.30
N GLU A 32 -25.25 -10.31 2.73
CA GLU A 32 -24.84 -10.35 4.13
C GLU A 32 -25.55 -9.26 4.97
N ASN A 33 -25.94 -8.15 4.35
CA ASN A 33 -26.68 -7.06 4.99
C ASN A 33 -28.20 -7.30 5.01
N GLU A 34 -28.76 -7.99 4.00
CA GLU A 34 -30.17 -8.40 3.93
C GLU A 34 -30.53 -9.51 4.93
N GLU A 35 -29.60 -10.43 5.25
CA GLU A 35 -29.80 -11.42 6.32
C GLU A 35 -29.83 -10.78 7.74
N ARG A 36 -29.47 -9.50 7.88
CA ARG A 36 -29.42 -8.78 9.18
C ARG A 36 -30.71 -8.01 9.54
N GLY A 37 -31.76 -8.10 8.72
CA GLY A 37 -33.06 -7.49 8.99
C GLY A 37 -33.19 -6.06 8.47
N PRO A 38 -34.43 -5.56 8.23
CA PRO A 38 -34.66 -4.31 7.52
C PRO A 38 -34.45 -3.11 8.44
N GLU A 39 -33.20 -2.78 8.73
CA GLU A 39 -32.83 -1.45 9.21
C GLU A 39 -32.31 -0.63 8.03
N THR A 40 -33.26 -0.01 7.35
CA THR A 40 -33.07 1.31 6.73
C THR A 40 -31.97 1.35 5.66
N GLU A 41 -32.32 0.96 4.43
CA GLU A 41 -31.63 1.42 3.22
C GLU A 41 -31.80 2.95 3.07
N GLN A 42 -31.09 3.71 3.90
CA GLN A 42 -30.67 5.04 3.54
C GLN A 42 -29.43 4.85 2.66
N PHE A 43 -29.59 5.12 1.36
CA PHE A 43 -28.49 5.38 0.45
C PHE A 43 -27.38 6.12 1.21
N PRO A 44 -26.10 5.67 1.22
CA PRO A 44 -25.05 6.43 1.86
C PRO A 44 -25.01 7.77 1.17
N THR A 45 -25.52 8.79 1.85
CA THR A 45 -25.50 10.14 1.31
C THR A 45 -24.02 10.49 1.28
N ARG A 46 -23.57 11.22 0.26
CA ARG A 46 -22.16 11.65 0.11
C ARG A 46 -21.54 12.22 1.41
N VAL A 47 -22.41 12.70 2.31
CA VAL A 47 -22.16 13.19 3.67
C VAL A 47 -21.62 12.12 4.64
N ASP A 48 -22.05 10.86 4.56
CA ASP A 48 -21.64 9.79 5.50
C ASP A 48 -20.18 9.35 5.28
N GLY A 49 -19.73 9.36 4.02
CA GLY A 49 -18.32 9.14 3.68
C GLY A 49 -17.43 10.29 4.16
N GLU A 50 -17.92 11.52 4.07
CA GLU A 50 -17.20 12.72 4.49
C GLU A 50 -16.99 12.74 6.01
N LEU A 51 -18.02 12.35 6.79
CA LEU A 51 -17.92 12.20 8.24
C LEU A 51 -16.95 11.09 8.65
N ALA A 52 -16.98 9.94 7.97
CA ALA A 52 -16.05 8.84 8.22
C ALA A 52 -14.59 9.22 7.88
N ASP A 53 -14.39 10.01 6.84
CA ASP A 53 -13.07 10.52 6.44
C ASP A 53 -12.57 11.61 7.41
N GLU A 54 -13.45 12.44 7.96
CA GLU A 54 -13.11 13.39 9.03
C GLU A 54 -12.63 12.68 10.30
N GLU A 55 -13.29 11.60 10.71
CA GLU A 55 -12.88 10.81 11.87
C GLU A 55 -11.51 10.15 11.65
N ARG A 56 -11.27 9.62 10.44
CA ARG A 56 -9.96 9.08 10.05
C ARG A 56 -8.89 10.16 10.06
N ALA A 57 -9.18 11.34 9.52
CA ALA A 57 -8.26 12.47 9.53
C ALA A 57 -7.93 12.95 10.95
N ARG A 58 -8.91 12.95 11.87
CA ARG A 58 -8.70 13.26 13.29
C ARG A 58 -7.77 12.24 13.95
N ARG A 59 -8.04 10.94 13.76
CA ARG A 59 -7.17 9.86 14.27
C ARG A 59 -5.73 9.98 13.76
N ILE A 60 -5.56 10.24 12.47
CA ILE A 60 -4.24 10.41 11.85
C ILE A 60 -3.50 11.62 12.45
N ARG A 61 -4.18 12.76 12.66
CA ARG A 61 -3.57 13.95 13.28
C ARG A 61 -3.12 13.68 14.71
N GLU A 62 -3.93 12.97 15.49
CA GLU A 62 -3.60 12.59 16.86
C GLU A 62 -2.42 11.61 16.91
N GLU A 63 -2.39 10.63 16.00
CA GLU A 63 -1.28 9.69 15.88
C GLU A 63 0.01 10.41 15.48
N ILE A 64 -0.05 11.35 14.53
CA ILE A 64 1.11 12.19 14.16
C ILE A 64 1.56 13.02 15.36
N ARG A 65 0.63 13.67 16.08
CA ARG A 65 0.97 14.50 17.25
C ARG A 65 1.63 13.67 18.36
N ARG A 66 1.10 12.48 18.62
CA ARG A 66 1.68 11.52 19.57
C ARG A 66 3.08 11.09 19.12
N LYS A 67 3.25 10.73 17.86
CA LYS A 67 4.52 10.27 17.30
C LYS A 67 5.58 11.37 17.24
N ILE A 68 5.17 12.62 17.04
CA ILE A 68 6.05 13.79 17.17
C ILE A 68 6.44 14.00 18.64
N ALA A 69 5.51 13.92 19.58
CA ALA A 69 5.81 14.06 21.01
C ALA A 69 6.76 12.95 21.53
N GLU A 70 6.54 11.71 21.09
CA GLU A 70 7.42 10.57 21.39
C GLU A 70 8.83 10.76 20.79
N ARG A 71 8.93 11.33 19.58
CA ARG A 71 10.23 11.64 18.94
C ARG A 71 10.91 12.90 19.49
N ALA A 72 10.13 13.88 19.94
CA ALA A 72 10.61 15.15 20.47
C ALA A 72 11.00 15.07 21.95
N GLY A 73 10.76 13.94 22.62
CA GLY A 73 11.18 13.72 24.00
C GLY A 73 10.66 14.76 25.01
N GLY A 74 9.49 15.36 24.73
CA GLY A 74 8.91 16.43 25.56
C GLY A 74 9.49 17.83 25.32
N MET A 75 10.37 18.03 24.35
CA MET A 75 10.86 19.36 23.97
C MET A 75 9.93 19.95 22.90
N PRO A 76 9.26 21.09 23.14
CA PRO A 76 8.41 21.71 22.13
C PRO A 76 9.26 22.13 20.94
N LEU A 77 8.97 21.58 19.75
CA LEU A 77 9.57 22.09 18.53
C LEU A 77 9.16 23.57 18.39
N PRO A 78 10.10 24.48 18.07
CA PRO A 78 9.75 25.84 17.74
C PRO A 78 8.75 25.82 16.57
N PRO A 79 7.75 26.72 16.55
CA PRO A 79 6.85 26.84 15.42
C PRO A 79 7.67 27.03 14.13
N PRO A 80 7.20 26.53 12.98
CA PRO A 80 7.87 26.78 11.71
C PRO A 80 8.06 28.28 11.57
N ALA A 81 9.31 28.72 11.37
CA ALA A 81 9.63 30.10 11.12
C ALA A 81 8.78 30.56 9.93
N VAL A 82 7.78 31.40 10.20
CA VAL A 82 7.08 32.14 9.16
C VAL A 82 8.19 32.88 8.40
N PRO A 83 8.33 32.73 7.07
CA PRO A 83 9.25 33.56 6.33
C PRO A 83 8.80 35.00 6.55
N GLU A 84 9.59 35.77 7.29
CA GLU A 84 9.36 37.20 7.43
C GLU A 84 9.25 37.79 6.02
N PRO A 85 8.22 38.61 5.74
CA PRO A 85 8.16 39.31 4.47
C PRO A 85 9.46 40.11 4.31
N PRO A 86 10.04 40.16 3.10
CA PRO A 86 11.29 40.87 2.87
C PRO A 86 11.14 42.32 3.37
N PRO A 87 12.13 42.86 4.10
CA PRO A 87 12.04 44.22 4.62
C PRO A 87 11.89 45.19 3.45
N LEU A 88 10.77 45.90 3.42
CA LEU A 88 10.60 47.06 2.56
C LEU A 88 11.61 48.12 3.04
N TYR A 89 12.58 48.41 2.18
CA TYR A 89 13.60 49.47 2.30
C TYR A 89 14.58 49.32 3.48
N ARG A 90 15.70 48.63 3.20
CA ARG A 90 16.95 48.92 3.91
C ARG A 90 17.39 50.33 3.55
N ARG A 91 17.26 51.26 4.51
CA ARG A 91 17.90 52.58 4.46
C ARG A 91 19.40 52.37 4.24
N GLU A 92 19.91 53.02 3.20
CA GLU A 92 21.32 53.02 2.82
C GLU A 92 22.17 53.46 4.03
N PRO A 93 23.08 52.61 4.54
CA PRO A 93 23.98 53.02 5.61
C PRO A 93 25.05 53.96 5.04
N GLU A 94 25.23 55.10 5.70
CA GLU A 94 26.28 56.08 5.40
C GLU A 94 27.68 55.41 5.35
N PRO A 95 28.61 55.92 4.52
CA PRO A 95 29.93 55.33 4.35
C PRO A 95 30.75 55.43 5.65
N GLN A 96 31.02 54.28 6.26
CA GLN A 96 31.99 54.17 7.36
C GLN A 96 33.41 54.36 6.80
N PRO A 97 34.33 55.00 7.56
CA PRO A 97 35.72 55.13 7.15
C PRO A 97 36.40 53.76 7.05
N VAL A 98 37.10 53.55 5.92
CA VAL A 98 37.77 52.32 5.53
C VAL A 98 38.82 51.92 6.57
N ARG A 99 38.63 50.78 7.24
CA ARG A 99 39.70 50.13 8.01
C ARG A 99 40.62 49.36 7.05
N PRO A 100 41.96 49.36 7.26
CA PRO A 100 42.87 48.58 6.44
C PRO A 100 42.58 47.09 6.59
N ARG A 101 42.50 46.41 5.44
CA ARG A 101 42.21 44.99 5.28
C ARG A 101 43.37 44.16 5.85
N PRO A 102 43.15 43.15 6.73
CA PRO A 102 44.19 42.20 7.07
C PRO A 102 44.53 41.35 5.84
N GLN A 103 45.82 41.07 5.65
CA GLN A 103 46.35 40.27 4.55
C GLN A 103 45.79 38.82 4.61
N PRO A 104 45.49 38.18 3.47
CA PRO A 104 45.08 36.79 3.46
C PRO A 104 46.27 35.88 3.78
N VAL A 105 46.12 35.02 4.79
CA VAL A 105 47.00 33.88 5.02
C VAL A 105 46.83 32.84 3.90
N PRO A 106 47.91 32.18 3.44
CA PRO A 106 47.82 31.10 2.45
C PRO A 106 46.99 29.94 3.01
N VAL A 107 45.91 29.59 2.31
CA VAL A 107 45.08 28.42 2.61
C VAL A 107 45.77 27.20 2.00
N GLU A 108 46.17 26.24 2.83
CA GLU A 108 46.59 24.91 2.40
C GLU A 108 45.52 24.27 1.50
N PRO A 109 45.88 23.60 0.39
CA PRO A 109 44.92 22.89 -0.43
C PRO A 109 44.32 21.73 0.36
N GLN A 110 43.08 21.92 0.82
CA GLN A 110 42.27 20.83 1.36
C GLN A 110 42.21 19.70 0.33
N ALA A 111 42.60 18.51 0.77
CA ALA A 111 42.50 17.27 0.02
C ALA A 111 41.12 17.15 -0.62
N SER A 112 41.12 16.81 -1.91
CA SER A 112 39.94 16.63 -2.74
C SER A 112 38.93 15.71 -2.04
N ALA A 113 37.70 16.21 -1.84
CA ALA A 113 36.58 15.37 -1.41
C ALA A 113 36.42 14.18 -2.38
N PRO A 114 36.10 12.96 -1.88
CA PRO A 114 35.84 11.83 -2.76
C PRO A 114 34.70 12.20 -3.71
N GLN A 115 34.95 12.03 -5.01
CA GLN A 115 33.97 12.28 -6.06
C GLN A 115 32.68 11.53 -5.71
N ALA A 116 31.60 12.28 -5.49
CA ALA A 116 30.29 11.71 -5.26
C ALA A 116 29.91 10.87 -6.47
N GLU A 117 29.83 9.54 -6.29
CA GLU A 117 29.31 8.65 -7.31
C GLU A 117 27.90 9.12 -7.72
N ASP A 118 27.66 9.24 -9.02
CA ASP A 118 26.40 9.76 -9.54
C ASP A 118 25.21 8.95 -8.96
N PRO A 119 24.30 9.58 -8.20
CA PRO A 119 23.15 8.89 -7.59
C PRO A 119 22.23 8.25 -8.64
N TRP A 120 22.33 8.69 -9.90
CA TRP A 120 21.61 8.11 -11.03
C TRP A 120 22.08 6.70 -11.40
N LYS A 121 23.36 6.37 -11.21
CA LYS A 121 23.91 5.05 -11.54
C LYS A 121 23.38 3.97 -10.59
N SER A 122 23.27 4.28 -9.30
CA SER A 122 22.76 3.33 -8.29
C SER A 122 21.26 3.05 -8.50
N VAL A 123 20.47 4.05 -8.86
CA VAL A 123 19.04 3.90 -9.20
C VAL A 123 18.85 3.00 -10.42
N TRP A 124 19.67 3.18 -11.46
CA TRP A 124 19.59 2.35 -12.66
C TRP A 124 19.88 0.87 -12.37
N VAL A 125 20.93 0.59 -11.59
CA VAL A 125 21.28 -0.77 -11.15
C VAL A 125 20.13 -1.39 -10.34
N GLN A 126 19.49 -0.61 -9.48
CA GLN A 126 18.35 -1.08 -8.69
C GLN A 126 17.13 -1.42 -9.57
N GLN A 127 16.88 -0.62 -10.61
CA GLN A 127 15.79 -0.86 -11.56
C GLN A 127 16.01 -2.14 -12.38
N GLN A 128 17.23 -2.38 -12.86
CA GLN A 128 17.57 -3.62 -13.55
C GLN A 128 17.35 -4.85 -12.66
N LYS A 129 17.82 -4.79 -11.40
CA LYS A 129 17.66 -5.88 -10.44
C LYS A 129 16.18 -6.21 -10.20
N LEU A 130 15.32 -5.19 -10.12
CA LEU A 130 13.87 -5.38 -9.95
C LEU A 130 13.24 -6.07 -11.18
N GLN A 131 13.64 -5.68 -12.39
CA GLN A 131 13.16 -6.32 -13.62
C GLN A 131 13.57 -7.78 -13.72
N GLU A 132 14.80 -8.12 -13.32
CA GLU A 132 15.27 -9.51 -13.28
C GLU A 132 14.48 -10.35 -12.27
N GLN A 133 14.18 -9.80 -11.09
CA GLN A 133 13.32 -10.48 -10.11
C GLN A 133 11.92 -10.75 -10.66
N MET A 134 11.33 -9.79 -11.36
CA MET A 134 10.00 -9.96 -11.97
C MET A 134 10.01 -11.04 -13.06
N LYS A 135 11.06 -11.11 -13.88
CA LYS A 135 11.23 -12.16 -14.89
C LYS A 135 11.39 -13.53 -14.25
N ALA A 136 12.24 -13.66 -13.22
CA ALA A 136 12.42 -14.92 -12.51
C ALA A 136 11.11 -15.41 -11.85
N LEU A 137 10.32 -14.50 -11.26
CA LEU A 137 9.00 -14.84 -10.71
C LEU A 137 7.99 -15.23 -11.80
N ALA A 138 8.02 -14.58 -12.95
CA ALA A 138 7.16 -14.96 -14.08
C ALA A 138 7.51 -16.35 -14.61
N ASP A 139 8.79 -16.66 -14.74
CA ASP A 139 9.26 -17.96 -15.23
C ASP A 139 8.97 -19.08 -14.24
N THR A 140 9.14 -18.84 -12.94
CA THR A 140 8.75 -19.81 -11.90
C THR A 140 7.25 -20.06 -11.89
N ARG A 141 6.42 -19.02 -12.05
CA ARG A 141 4.97 -19.17 -12.20
C ARG A 141 4.57 -19.96 -13.44
N ARG A 142 5.22 -19.70 -14.58
CA ARG A 142 4.97 -20.45 -15.83
C ARG A 142 5.30 -21.92 -15.64
N LYS A 143 6.47 -22.24 -15.08
CA LYS A 143 6.88 -23.61 -14.77
C LYS A 143 5.89 -24.27 -13.81
N ALA A 144 5.52 -23.60 -12.71
CA ALA A 144 4.54 -24.13 -11.76
C ALA A 144 3.18 -24.42 -12.43
N ASN A 145 2.73 -23.58 -13.35
CA ASN A 145 1.47 -23.78 -14.06
C ASN A 145 1.55 -24.91 -15.11
N GLU A 146 2.71 -25.08 -15.74
CA GLU A 146 2.99 -26.16 -16.69
C GLU A 146 2.96 -27.54 -16.00
N PHE A 147 3.54 -27.65 -14.78
CA PHE A 147 3.48 -28.88 -14.00
C PHE A 147 2.07 -29.23 -13.47
N VAL A 148 1.15 -28.27 -13.42
CA VAL A 148 -0.24 -28.48 -12.98
C VAL A 148 -1.18 -28.83 -14.16
N SER A 149 -0.72 -28.68 -15.42
CA SER A 149 -1.58 -28.72 -16.61
C SER A 149 -1.39 -29.94 -17.54
N PRO A 150 -1.48 -31.17 -17.03
CA PRO A 150 -2.23 -32.17 -17.79
C PRO A 150 -3.28 -32.96 -16.98
N GLN A 151 -3.45 -32.68 -15.68
CA GLN A 151 -4.45 -33.38 -14.84
C GLN A 151 -5.62 -32.51 -14.37
N ALA A 152 -5.69 -31.26 -14.82
CA ALA A 152 -6.77 -30.32 -14.48
C ALA A 152 -7.95 -30.34 -15.47
N ALA A 153 -7.92 -31.16 -16.52
CA ALA A 153 -9.06 -31.34 -17.44
C ALA A 153 -10.21 -32.18 -16.84
N THR A 154 -10.03 -32.71 -15.63
CA THR A 154 -11.08 -33.39 -14.85
C THR A 154 -11.12 -32.86 -13.42
N ALA A 155 -11.29 -31.55 -13.23
CA ALA A 155 -11.67 -31.00 -11.94
C ALA A 155 -13.19 -30.69 -11.96
N PRO A 156 -14.01 -31.35 -11.13
CA PRO A 156 -15.42 -30.99 -11.03
C PRO A 156 -15.58 -29.58 -10.48
N LYS A 157 -16.57 -28.88 -11.04
CA LYS A 157 -17.09 -27.59 -10.60
C LYS A 157 -17.31 -27.57 -9.09
N SER A 158 -17.10 -26.38 -8.53
CA SER A 158 -17.56 -25.92 -7.21
C SER A 158 -17.10 -26.74 -6.01
N VAL A 159 -16.29 -26.12 -5.14
CA VAL A 159 -16.31 -26.44 -3.72
C VAL A 159 -17.62 -25.82 -3.19
N PRO A 160 -18.66 -26.60 -2.86
CA PRO A 160 -19.77 -26.04 -2.12
C PRO A 160 -19.23 -25.58 -0.76
N LEU A 161 -19.59 -24.36 -0.37
CA LEU A 161 -19.46 -23.91 1.00
C LEU A 161 -20.27 -24.88 1.87
N VAL A 162 -19.58 -25.84 2.49
CA VAL A 162 -20.20 -26.88 3.31
C VAL A 162 -20.66 -26.25 4.63
N ARG A 163 -21.83 -25.59 4.61
CA ARG A 163 -22.67 -25.47 5.79
C ARG A 163 -23.32 -26.84 6.00
N GLY A 164 -22.75 -27.66 6.88
CA GLY A 164 -23.49 -28.77 7.52
C GLY A 164 -23.06 -30.21 7.25
N VAL A 165 -21.86 -30.51 6.75
CA VAL A 165 -21.37 -31.92 6.83
C VAL A 165 -21.00 -32.21 8.28
N SER A 166 -21.49 -33.34 8.79
CA SER A 166 -21.25 -33.72 10.17
C SER A 166 -19.74 -33.91 10.39
N LEU A 167 -19.18 -33.34 11.47
CA LEU A 167 -17.76 -33.50 11.84
C LEU A 167 -17.29 -34.96 11.82
N ARG A 168 -18.20 -35.93 12.04
CA ARG A 168 -17.93 -37.36 11.93
C ARG A 168 -17.55 -37.81 10.52
N GLU A 169 -18.25 -37.33 9.49
CA GLU A 169 -17.92 -37.66 8.10
C GLU A 169 -16.61 -37.01 7.67
N GLU A 170 -16.33 -35.80 8.18
CA GLU A 170 -15.10 -35.08 7.89
C GLU A 170 -13.86 -35.71 8.53
N LEU A 171 -14.00 -36.29 9.74
CA LEU A 171 -12.93 -37.03 10.42
C LEU A 171 -12.71 -38.44 9.86
N GLY A 172 -13.65 -38.97 9.07
CA GLY A 172 -13.49 -40.27 8.39
C GLY A 172 -12.51 -40.23 7.22
N ASP A 173 -12.25 -39.05 6.66
CA ASP A 173 -11.30 -38.84 5.57
C ASP A 173 -9.89 -38.53 6.13
N ARG A 174 -8.94 -39.44 5.87
CA ARG A 174 -7.57 -39.36 6.37
C ARG A 174 -6.85 -38.09 5.92
N ASP A 175 -7.17 -37.58 4.74
CA ASP A 175 -6.52 -36.37 4.20
C ASP A 175 -7.13 -35.08 4.77
N ARG A 176 -8.40 -35.13 5.20
CA ARG A 176 -9.02 -34.01 5.93
C ARG A 176 -8.56 -33.98 7.38
N LEU A 177 -8.43 -35.14 8.02
CA LEU A 177 -7.86 -35.25 9.37
C LEU A 177 -6.44 -34.65 9.44
N ARG A 178 -5.57 -34.99 8.49
CA ARG A 178 -4.21 -34.43 8.42
C ARG A 178 -4.22 -32.91 8.27
N ARG A 179 -5.09 -32.38 7.40
CA ARG A 179 -5.24 -30.93 7.23
C ARG A 179 -5.75 -30.25 8.49
N ALA A 180 -6.74 -30.83 9.17
CA ALA A 180 -7.25 -30.29 10.43
C ALA A 180 -6.18 -30.26 11.54
N ILE A 181 -5.33 -31.29 11.63
CA ILE A 181 -4.21 -31.33 12.58
C ILE A 181 -3.19 -30.22 12.25
N ILE A 182 -2.77 -30.10 10.98
CA ILE A 182 -1.81 -29.07 10.57
C ILE A 182 -2.37 -27.67 10.83
N LEU A 183 -3.63 -27.42 10.51
CA LEU A 183 -4.29 -26.13 10.76
C LEU A 183 -4.31 -25.80 12.27
N ARG A 184 -4.54 -26.80 13.12
CA ARG A 184 -4.47 -26.63 14.58
C ARG A 184 -3.06 -26.29 15.07
N GLU A 185 -2.02 -26.88 14.49
CA GLU A 185 -0.63 -26.57 14.86
C GLU A 185 -0.19 -25.17 14.38
N VAL A 186 -0.63 -24.76 13.19
CA VAL A 186 -0.25 -23.48 12.59
C VAL A 186 -1.04 -22.30 13.17
N ILE A 187 -2.34 -22.47 13.38
CA ILE A 187 -3.28 -21.39 13.75
C ILE A 187 -3.71 -21.48 15.23
N GLY A 188 -3.40 -22.58 15.90
CA GLY A 188 -3.84 -22.86 17.26
C GLY A 188 -5.25 -23.47 17.33
N PRO A 189 -5.79 -23.71 18.54
CA PRO A 189 -7.14 -24.21 18.70
C PRO A 189 -8.15 -23.22 18.09
N PRO A 190 -9.17 -23.71 17.37
CA PRO A 190 -10.16 -22.84 16.74
C PRO A 190 -10.85 -21.99 17.81
N VAL A 191 -11.15 -20.73 17.45
CA VAL A 191 -11.62 -19.70 18.38
C VAL A 191 -12.91 -20.10 19.12
N GLY A 192 -13.74 -20.98 18.53
CA GLY A 192 -14.96 -21.50 19.16
C GLY A 192 -14.76 -22.64 20.17
N LEU A 193 -13.52 -23.11 20.40
CA LEU A 193 -13.18 -24.10 21.44
C LEU A 193 -12.39 -23.47 22.60
N ARG A 194 -12.33 -22.14 22.68
CA ARG A 194 -11.71 -21.41 23.79
C ARG A 194 -12.73 -20.99 24.83
#